data_AF-A0A659UKA8-F1
#
_entry.id   AF-A0A659UKA8-F1
#
_cell.length_a   1.000
_cell.length_b   1.000
_cell.length_c   1.000
_cell.angle_alpha   90.00
_cell.angle_beta   90.00
_cell.angle_gamma   90.00
#
_symmetry.space_group_name_H-M   'P 1'
#
loop_
_entity.id
_entity.type
_entity.pdbx_description
1 polymer ?
#
loop_
_entity_poly.entity_id
_entity_poly.type
_entity_poly.pdbx_seq_one_letter_code
_entity_poly.pdbx_strand_id
1 'polypeptide(L)'
;FARIGIAFERVAAVDARQHPDLVLQPQHARYAERRLFGSEIACLHSHRACWTIIARDDAPYGAVFEDDIVFSAKAGVLLADTGWVPADADIVKLETFFHRTVIHRAGISVGPGFSVSRLRKNHIGSGGYLLSRPAARALLRASAEVNVAVDSLIFDPAFATAAGKTIYQLVPA
;
A
#
# COMPACT_ATOMS: atom_id res chain seq x y z
N PHE A 1 5.90 0.39 -16.47
CA PHE A 1 5.46 -0.98 -16.81
C PHE A 1 6.04 -1.53 -18.12
N ALA A 2 5.76 -0.96 -19.31
CA ALA A 2 6.30 -1.50 -20.57
C ALA A 2 7.84 -1.69 -20.57
N ARG A 3 8.57 -0.73 -19.99
CA ARG A 3 10.05 -0.79 -19.84
C ARG A 3 10.57 -1.90 -18.93
N ILE A 4 9.74 -2.41 -18.01
CA ILE A 4 10.12 -3.45 -17.05
C ILE A 4 9.48 -4.81 -17.37
N GLY A 5 8.73 -4.92 -18.47
CA GLY A 5 8.16 -6.19 -18.95
C GLY A 5 7.02 -6.77 -18.11
N ILE A 6 6.40 -5.98 -17.23
CA ILE A 6 5.33 -6.42 -16.34
C ILE A 6 3.98 -5.99 -16.89
N ALA A 7 3.08 -6.97 -17.04
CA ALA A 7 1.67 -6.72 -17.36
C ALA A 7 0.96 -6.04 -16.19
N PHE A 8 0.01 -5.17 -16.49
CA PHE A 8 -0.71 -4.41 -15.48
C PHE A 8 -2.11 -4.07 -15.98
N GLU A 9 -3.03 -3.89 -15.03
CA GLU A 9 -4.33 -3.30 -15.26
C GLU A 9 -4.30 -1.84 -14.80
N ARG A 10 -4.96 -0.94 -15.56
CA ARG A 10 -5.17 0.44 -15.12
C ARG A 10 -6.52 0.55 -14.43
N VAL A 11 -6.50 0.96 -13.17
CA VAL A 11 -7.70 1.36 -12.44
C VAL A 11 -7.78 2.88 -12.49
N ALA A 12 -8.89 3.42 -12.98
CA ALA A 12 -9.11 4.87 -13.00
C ALA A 12 -9.16 5.40 -11.55
N ALA A 13 -8.33 6.38 -11.24
CA ALA A 13 -8.36 7.05 -9.95
C ALA A 13 -9.63 7.91 -9.82
N VAL A 14 -10.12 8.05 -8.59
CA VAL A 14 -11.20 8.97 -8.24
C VAL A 14 -10.63 10.39 -8.19
N ASP A 15 -11.18 11.31 -8.98
CA ASP A 15 -10.80 12.72 -8.95
C ASP A 15 -11.75 13.50 -8.01
N ALA A 16 -11.19 14.06 -6.93
CA ALA A 16 -11.96 14.87 -5.97
C ALA A 16 -12.66 16.08 -6.61
N ARG A 17 -12.16 16.60 -7.74
CA ARG A 17 -12.80 17.72 -8.45
C ARG A 17 -14.07 17.28 -9.17
N GLN A 18 -14.17 16.01 -9.55
CA GLN A 18 -15.36 15.42 -10.16
C GLN A 18 -16.37 14.96 -9.10
N HIS A 19 -15.91 14.78 -7.85
CA HIS A 19 -16.73 14.32 -6.72
C HIS A 19 -16.58 15.27 -5.51
N PRO A 20 -17.06 16.53 -5.63
CA PRO A 20 -16.90 17.53 -4.57
C PRO A 20 -17.64 17.17 -3.27
N ASP A 21 -18.62 16.28 -3.35
CA ASP A 21 -19.43 15.75 -2.26
C ASP A 21 -18.69 14.73 -1.39
N LEU A 22 -17.55 14.20 -1.83
CA LEU A 22 -16.73 13.27 -1.02
C LEU A 22 -16.37 13.82 0.36
N VAL A 23 -16.20 15.14 0.48
CA VAL A 23 -15.91 15.80 1.77
C VAL A 23 -17.05 15.65 2.79
N LEU A 24 -18.26 15.36 2.32
CA LEU A 24 -19.45 15.15 3.15
C LEU A 24 -19.55 13.73 3.69
N GLN A 25 -18.74 12.79 3.20
CA GLN A 25 -18.77 11.41 3.69
C GLN A 25 -18.54 11.39 5.22
N PRO A 26 -19.19 10.49 5.96
CA PRO A 26 -18.96 10.35 7.39
C PRO A 26 -17.47 10.13 7.68
N GLN A 27 -16.91 10.99 8.53
CA GLN A 27 -15.54 10.92 8.99
C GLN A 27 -15.54 10.41 10.42
N HIS A 28 -15.25 9.12 10.60
CA HIS A 28 -15.29 8.45 11.89
C HIS A 28 -14.24 9.03 12.85
N ALA A 29 -14.63 9.35 14.09
CA ALA A 29 -13.72 9.90 15.08
C ALA A 29 -12.59 8.94 15.48
N ARG A 30 -12.74 7.65 15.21
CA ARG A 30 -11.76 6.62 15.55
C ARG A 30 -10.46 6.87 14.76
N TYR A 31 -9.40 7.20 15.50
CA TYR A 31 -8.07 7.55 14.98
C TYR A 31 -8.00 8.86 14.17
N ALA A 32 -9.04 9.70 14.20
CA ALA A 32 -9.05 10.95 13.47
C ALA A 32 -8.15 11.99 14.15
N GLU A 33 -6.99 12.29 13.56
CA GLU A 33 -6.14 13.42 13.99
C GLU A 33 -6.68 14.76 13.48
N ARG A 34 -7.27 14.74 12.28
CA ARG A 34 -7.93 15.87 11.64
C ARG A 34 -9.00 15.38 10.66
N ARG A 35 -9.78 16.31 10.11
CA ARG A 35 -10.61 16.01 8.94
C ARG A 35 -9.73 15.76 7.71
N LEU A 36 -10.10 14.77 6.92
CA LEU A 36 -9.50 14.48 5.63
C LEU A 36 -10.02 15.46 4.58
N PHE A 37 -9.12 15.89 3.69
CA PHE A 37 -9.46 16.67 2.51
C PHE A 37 -10.11 15.77 1.45
N GLY A 38 -10.89 16.38 0.54
CA GLY A 38 -11.54 15.64 -0.54
C GLY A 38 -10.57 14.83 -1.40
N SER A 39 -9.36 15.35 -1.62
CA SER A 39 -8.29 14.64 -2.33
C SER A 39 -7.80 13.39 -1.60
N GLU A 40 -7.67 13.42 -0.28
CA GLU A 40 -7.26 12.25 0.52
C GLU A 40 -8.36 11.19 0.55
N ILE A 41 -9.62 11.63 0.60
CA ILE A 41 -10.78 10.76 0.52
C ILE A 41 -10.84 10.08 -0.86
N ALA A 42 -10.65 10.84 -1.93
CA ALA A 42 -10.62 10.32 -3.29
C ALA A 42 -9.44 9.34 -3.50
N CYS A 43 -8.28 9.64 -2.93
CA CYS A 43 -7.12 8.75 -2.91
C CYS A 43 -7.45 7.42 -2.20
N LEU A 44 -8.08 7.47 -1.01
CA LEU A 44 -8.54 6.28 -0.30
C LEU A 44 -9.50 5.44 -1.15
N HIS A 45 -10.48 6.06 -1.83
CA HIS A 45 -11.42 5.33 -2.69
C HIS A 45 -10.74 4.69 -3.90
N SER A 46 -9.73 5.34 -4.47
CA SER A 46 -8.90 4.79 -5.55
C SER A 46 -8.16 3.52 -5.08
N HIS A 47 -7.53 3.55 -3.90
CA HIS A 47 -6.91 2.34 -3.34
C HIS A 47 -7.93 1.27 -2.97
N ARG A 48 -9.11 1.63 -2.44
CA ARG A 48 -10.18 0.67 -2.15
C ARG A 48 -10.66 -0.06 -3.42
N ALA A 49 -10.67 0.61 -4.58
CA ALA A 49 -10.96 -0.04 -5.86
C ALA A 49 -9.91 -1.13 -6.17
N CYS A 50 -8.63 -0.80 -6.06
CA CYS A 50 -7.54 -1.77 -6.21
C CYS A 50 -7.63 -2.93 -5.20
N TRP A 51 -7.88 -2.64 -3.91
CA TRP A 51 -8.03 -3.66 -2.88
C TRP A 51 -9.22 -4.58 -3.14
N THR A 52 -10.30 -4.06 -3.72
CA THR A 52 -11.47 -4.86 -4.08
C THR A 52 -11.14 -5.88 -5.17
N ILE A 53 -10.33 -5.49 -6.16
CA ILE A 53 -9.83 -6.41 -7.19
C ILE A 53 -8.97 -7.49 -6.53
N ILE A 54 -7.95 -7.09 -5.75
CA ILE A 54 -7.04 -8.02 -5.06
C ILE A 54 -7.80 -8.98 -4.14
N ALA A 55 -8.80 -8.50 -3.41
CA ALA A 55 -9.59 -9.30 -2.47
C ALA A 55 -10.44 -10.39 -3.14
N ARG A 56 -10.79 -10.20 -4.42
CA ARG A 56 -11.63 -11.08 -5.23
C ARG A 56 -10.82 -12.00 -6.15
N ASP A 57 -9.58 -11.64 -6.46
CA ASP A 57 -8.68 -12.42 -7.29
C ASP A 57 -8.25 -13.74 -6.61
N ASP A 58 -7.68 -14.68 -7.38
CA ASP A 58 -7.15 -15.97 -6.92
C ASP A 58 -5.62 -15.98 -6.71
N ALA A 59 -4.92 -14.89 -7.02
CA ALA A 59 -3.54 -14.67 -6.64
C ALA A 59 -3.39 -14.39 -5.13
N PRO A 60 -2.30 -14.84 -4.49
CA PRO A 60 -2.06 -14.60 -3.06
C PRO A 60 -1.79 -13.13 -2.74
N TYR A 61 -1.24 -12.39 -3.70
CA TYR A 61 -0.87 -10.99 -3.59
C TYR A 61 -1.28 -10.21 -4.84
N GLY A 62 -1.48 -8.90 -4.68
CA GLY A 62 -1.50 -7.95 -5.78
C GLY A 62 -0.58 -6.78 -5.50
N ALA A 63 -0.05 -6.16 -6.57
CA ALA A 63 0.77 -4.96 -6.48
C ALA A 63 -0.05 -3.74 -6.91
N VAL A 64 -0.02 -2.68 -6.11
CA VAL A 64 -0.67 -1.40 -6.41
C VAL A 64 0.42 -0.36 -6.64
N PHE A 65 0.29 0.40 -7.74
CA PHE A 65 1.19 1.50 -8.06
C PHE A 65 0.39 2.72 -8.52
N GLU A 66 0.83 3.91 -8.08
CA GLU A 66 0.40 5.19 -8.63
C GLU A 66 1.08 5.44 -10.00
N ASP A 67 0.52 6.35 -10.79
CA ASP A 67 0.92 6.57 -12.18
C ASP A 67 2.21 7.37 -12.35
N ASP A 68 2.68 8.03 -11.29
CA ASP A 68 3.91 8.82 -11.23
C ASP A 68 5.14 8.03 -10.73
N ILE A 69 5.00 6.72 -10.51
CA ILE A 69 6.12 5.87 -10.06
C ILE A 69 7.19 5.69 -11.15
N VAL A 70 8.44 5.91 -10.73
CA VAL A 70 9.64 5.63 -11.50
C VAL A 70 10.25 4.30 -11.05
N PHE A 71 10.35 3.34 -11.97
CA PHE A 71 10.92 2.04 -11.68
C PHE A 71 12.44 1.99 -11.90
N SER A 72 13.15 1.31 -11.01
CA SER A 72 14.52 0.87 -11.28
C SER A 72 14.56 -0.15 -12.42
N ALA A 73 15.70 -0.26 -13.11
CA ALA A 73 15.88 -1.26 -14.16
C ALA A 73 15.75 -2.71 -13.66
N LYS A 74 15.87 -2.93 -12.34
CA LYS A 74 15.78 -4.25 -11.70
C LYS A 74 14.37 -4.59 -11.21
N ALA A 75 13.43 -3.63 -11.21
CA ALA A 75 12.09 -3.83 -10.66
C ALA A 75 11.31 -4.95 -11.36
N GLY A 76 11.51 -5.13 -12.67
CA GLY A 76 10.85 -6.20 -13.42
C GLY A 76 11.16 -7.59 -12.88
N VAL A 77 12.42 -7.84 -12.48
CA VAL A 77 12.82 -9.14 -11.90
C VAL A 77 12.11 -9.39 -10.58
N LEU A 78 12.01 -8.37 -9.73
CA LEU A 78 11.34 -8.48 -8.43
C LEU A 78 9.82 -8.63 -8.58
N LEU A 79 9.20 -8.00 -9.57
CA LEU A 79 7.74 -8.01 -9.75
C LEU A 79 7.23 -9.19 -10.59
N ALA A 80 8.14 -10.00 -11.15
CA ALA A 80 7.78 -11.15 -11.98
C ALA A 80 7.26 -12.34 -11.16
N ASP A 81 7.65 -12.46 -9.90
CA ASP A 81 7.20 -13.53 -9.00
C ASP A 81 7.06 -13.04 -7.55
N THR A 82 6.32 -13.78 -6.73
CA THR A 82 6.09 -13.45 -5.30
C THR A 82 6.87 -14.37 -4.35
N GLY A 83 7.71 -15.27 -4.83
CA GLY A 83 8.47 -16.25 -4.04
C GLY A 83 9.53 -15.62 -3.14
N TRP A 84 9.92 -14.37 -3.41
CA TRP A 84 10.81 -13.60 -2.55
C TRP A 84 10.09 -12.95 -1.35
N VAL A 85 8.76 -12.83 -1.40
CA VAL A 85 7.96 -12.17 -0.37
C VAL A 85 8.01 -13.01 0.91
N PRO A 86 8.34 -12.44 2.08
CA PRO A 86 8.31 -13.18 3.35
C PRO A 86 6.95 -13.83 3.57
N ALA A 87 6.93 -15.09 4.04
CA ALA A 87 5.71 -15.88 4.16
C ALA A 87 4.65 -15.28 5.11
N ASP A 88 5.09 -14.45 6.05
CA ASP A 88 4.24 -13.73 6.99
C ASP A 88 3.90 -12.30 6.54
N ALA A 89 4.33 -11.88 5.35
CA ALA A 89 4.11 -10.55 4.83
C ALA A 89 2.64 -10.31 4.46
N ASP A 90 2.01 -9.36 5.14
CA ASP A 90 0.72 -8.82 4.71
C ASP A 90 0.92 -7.72 3.66
N ILE A 91 1.92 -6.88 3.88
CA ILE A 91 2.23 -5.72 3.05
C ILE A 91 3.74 -5.64 2.86
N VAL A 92 4.18 -5.39 1.62
CA VAL A 92 5.55 -4.96 1.34
C VAL A 92 5.49 -3.61 0.65
N LYS A 93 5.98 -2.57 1.32
CA LYS A 93 6.15 -1.24 0.72
C LYS A 93 7.32 -1.28 -0.27
N LEU A 94 7.04 -0.90 -1.51
CA LEU A 94 7.98 -0.98 -2.64
C LEU A 94 8.52 0.38 -3.07
N GLU A 95 7.94 1.48 -2.57
CA GLU A 95 8.43 2.84 -2.82
C GLU A 95 9.21 3.40 -1.64
N THR A 96 9.89 4.52 -1.93
CA THR A 96 10.30 5.50 -0.93
C THR A 96 10.00 6.91 -1.43
N PHE A 97 9.49 7.78 -0.55
CA PHE A 97 9.44 9.22 -0.76
C PHE A 97 10.64 9.94 -0.10
N PHE A 98 11.73 9.21 0.13
CA PHE A 98 12.91 9.66 0.89
C PHE A 98 12.61 10.18 2.30
N HIS A 99 11.43 9.84 2.84
CA HIS A 99 11.07 10.14 4.21
C HIS A 99 11.77 9.16 5.15
N ARG A 100 12.29 9.66 6.27
CA ARG A 100 12.95 8.78 7.25
C ARG A 100 11.91 7.97 8.01
N THR A 101 12.17 6.67 8.18
CA THR A 101 11.37 5.80 9.04
C THR A 101 12.28 4.85 9.82
N VAL A 102 11.68 4.08 10.74
CA VAL A 102 12.38 3.05 11.52
C VAL A 102 11.98 1.69 10.98
N ILE A 103 12.99 0.97 10.48
CA ILE A 103 12.90 -0.43 10.09
C ILE A 103 13.74 -1.28 11.04
N HIS A 104 13.44 -2.57 11.10
CA HIS A 104 14.26 -3.52 11.82
C HIS A 104 15.66 -3.61 11.19
N ARG A 105 16.69 -3.74 12.04
CA ARG A 105 18.09 -3.78 11.59
C ARG A 105 18.40 -5.02 10.77
N ALA A 106 17.84 -6.17 11.14
CA ALA A 106 17.97 -7.39 10.33
C ALA A 106 17.00 -7.33 9.15
N GLY A 107 17.54 -7.45 7.95
CA GLY A 107 16.79 -7.59 6.70
C GLY A 107 16.95 -8.99 6.10
N ILE A 108 16.03 -9.35 5.23
CA ILE A 108 16.03 -10.61 4.46
C ILE A 108 16.41 -10.25 3.03
N SER A 109 17.40 -10.92 2.45
CA SER A 109 17.74 -10.73 1.04
C SER A 109 16.63 -11.31 0.16
N VAL A 110 16.13 -10.54 -0.81
CA VAL A 110 14.97 -10.90 -1.65
C VAL A 110 15.25 -10.81 -3.14
N GLY A 111 16.52 -10.69 -3.53
CA GLY A 111 16.93 -10.65 -4.93
C GLY A 111 18.22 -9.86 -5.15
N PRO A 112 18.63 -9.67 -6.42
CA PRO A 112 19.91 -9.06 -6.77
C PRO A 112 20.05 -7.57 -6.36
N GLY A 113 20.46 -7.35 -5.10
CA GLY A 113 20.64 -6.03 -4.51
C GLY A 113 19.39 -5.47 -3.83
N PHE A 114 18.41 -6.32 -3.49
CA PHE A 114 17.24 -5.93 -2.70
C PHE A 114 17.17 -6.75 -1.42
N SER A 115 16.69 -6.11 -0.36
CA SER A 115 16.35 -6.72 0.90
C SER A 115 14.99 -6.21 1.38
N VAL A 116 14.36 -6.93 2.29
CA VAL A 116 13.19 -6.43 3.02
C VAL A 116 13.47 -6.42 4.52
N SER A 117 13.01 -5.36 5.17
CA SER A 117 13.11 -5.21 6.62
C SER A 117 11.74 -4.88 7.21
N ARG A 118 11.43 -5.47 8.37
CA ARG A 118 10.17 -5.20 9.08
C ARG A 118 10.05 -3.70 9.37
N LEU A 119 8.94 -3.09 8.99
CA LEU A 119 8.63 -1.71 9.30
C LEU A 119 8.20 -1.60 10.77
N ARG A 120 8.81 -0.67 11.52
CA ARG A 120 8.57 -0.49 12.97
C ARG A 120 7.90 0.84 13.32
N LYS A 121 7.95 1.82 12.43
CA LYS A 121 7.22 3.09 12.54
C LYS A 121 6.56 3.41 11.21
N ASN A 122 5.54 4.28 11.26
CA ASN A 122 4.86 4.76 10.06
C ASN A 122 5.86 5.22 8.98
N HIS A 123 5.51 4.97 7.73
CA HIS A 123 6.25 5.47 6.57
C HIS A 123 5.25 5.99 5.54
N ILE A 124 5.14 7.31 5.46
CA ILE A 124 4.20 8.02 4.57
C ILE A 124 4.46 7.71 3.09
N GLY A 125 3.42 7.87 2.29
CA GLY A 125 3.41 7.52 0.86
C GLY A 125 2.80 6.15 0.60
N SER A 126 2.00 6.06 -0.47
CA SER A 126 1.29 4.87 -0.93
C SER A 126 1.53 4.56 -2.41
N GLY A 127 2.56 5.17 -2.99
CA GLY A 127 2.81 5.13 -4.42
C GLY A 127 3.11 3.73 -4.97
N GLY A 128 3.59 2.80 -4.16
CA GLY A 128 3.90 1.44 -4.60
C GLY A 128 3.98 0.43 -3.47
N TYR A 129 3.16 -0.63 -3.52
CA TYR A 129 3.20 -1.71 -2.52
C TYR A 129 2.63 -3.03 -3.04
N LEU A 130 3.10 -4.14 -2.46
CA LEU A 130 2.44 -5.44 -2.51
C LEU A 130 1.49 -5.58 -1.32
N LEU A 131 0.35 -6.22 -1.57
CA LEU A 131 -0.70 -6.44 -0.59
C LEU A 131 -1.23 -7.87 -0.70
N SER A 132 -1.24 -8.59 0.41
CA SER A 132 -1.83 -9.94 0.49
C SER A 132 -3.35 -9.87 0.35
N ARG A 133 -3.96 -10.92 -0.22
CA ARG A 133 -5.43 -11.00 -0.32
C ARG A 133 -6.14 -10.86 1.03
N PRO A 134 -5.70 -11.52 2.13
CA PRO A 134 -6.30 -11.32 3.45
C PRO A 134 -6.18 -9.87 3.94
N ALA A 135 -5.02 -9.24 3.73
CA ALA A 135 -4.78 -7.85 4.12
C ALA A 135 -5.66 -6.88 3.31
N ALA A 136 -5.87 -7.11 2.03
CA ALA A 136 -6.81 -6.33 1.21
C ALA A 136 -8.24 -6.35 1.78
N ARG A 137 -8.73 -7.55 2.15
CA ARG A 137 -10.04 -7.70 2.81
C ARG A 137 -10.09 -6.98 4.17
N ALA A 138 -8.99 -7.02 4.93
CA ALA A 138 -8.90 -6.35 6.21
C ALA A 138 -8.89 -4.82 6.07
N LEU A 139 -8.14 -4.28 5.10
CA LEU A 139 -8.10 -2.85 4.80
C LEU A 139 -9.46 -2.33 4.29
N LEU A 140 -10.18 -3.10 3.46
CA LEU A 140 -11.53 -2.73 3.02
C LEU A 140 -12.53 -2.59 4.17
N ARG A 141 -12.45 -3.49 5.18
CA ARG A 141 -13.26 -3.39 6.39
C ARG A 141 -12.83 -2.22 7.26
N ALA A 142 -11.53 -2.09 7.53
CA ALA A 142 -11.01 -1.02 8.38
C ALA A 142 -11.32 0.37 7.82
N SER A 143 -11.14 0.58 6.52
CA SER A 143 -11.42 1.86 5.84
C SER A 143 -12.90 2.26 5.82
N ALA A 144 -13.82 1.37 6.19
CA ALA A 144 -15.23 1.74 6.37
C ALA A 144 -15.51 2.40 7.73
N GLU A 145 -14.58 2.32 8.69
CA GLU A 145 -14.80 2.72 10.08
C GLU A 145 -13.74 3.69 10.63
N VAL A 146 -12.74 4.07 9.83
CA VAL A 146 -11.60 4.91 10.24
C VAL A 146 -11.50 6.14 9.37
N ASN A 147 -10.96 7.22 9.94
CA ASN A 147 -10.74 8.48 9.23
C ASN A 147 -9.28 8.92 9.34
N VAL A 148 -8.43 8.23 8.58
CA VAL A 148 -6.99 8.50 8.47
C VAL A 148 -6.59 8.49 7.00
N ALA A 149 -5.49 9.17 6.66
CA ALA A 149 -4.92 9.11 5.32
C ALA A 149 -4.58 7.66 4.95
N VAL A 150 -4.69 7.33 3.65
CA VAL A 150 -4.58 5.94 3.18
C VAL A 150 -3.20 5.35 3.45
N ASP A 151 -2.14 6.14 3.30
CA ASP A 151 -0.78 5.72 3.58
C ASP A 151 -0.59 5.36 5.06
N SER A 152 -1.14 6.18 5.96
CA SER A 152 -1.16 5.90 7.39
C SER A 152 -1.92 4.61 7.68
N LEU A 153 -3.10 4.42 7.08
CA LEU A 153 -3.90 3.20 7.25
C LEU A 153 -3.15 1.91 6.85
N ILE A 154 -2.36 1.99 5.77
CA ILE A 154 -1.58 0.87 5.24
C ILE A 154 -0.30 0.66 6.07
N PHE A 155 0.46 1.73 6.33
CA PHE A 155 1.86 1.66 6.76
C PHE A 155 2.14 2.07 8.20
N ASP A 156 1.15 2.57 8.96
CA ASP A 156 1.31 2.73 10.39
C ASP A 156 1.03 1.39 11.11
N PRO A 157 2.04 0.80 11.78
CA PRO A 157 1.83 -0.42 12.56
C PRO A 157 0.78 -0.26 13.68
N ALA A 158 0.48 0.97 14.12
CA ALA A 158 -0.54 1.25 15.13
C ALA A 158 -1.97 1.02 14.64
N PHE A 159 -2.25 1.10 13.33
CA PHE A 159 -3.59 0.85 12.77
C PHE A 159 -3.83 -0.64 12.46
N ALA A 160 -3.18 -1.55 13.19
CA ALA A 160 -3.35 -2.98 13.04
C ALA A 160 -4.83 -3.38 13.04
N THR A 161 -5.25 -4.13 12.01
CA THR A 161 -6.53 -4.85 12.03
C THR A 161 -6.48 -5.93 13.11
N ALA A 162 -7.63 -6.50 13.50
CA ALA A 162 -7.77 -7.43 14.64
C ALA A 162 -6.79 -8.63 14.70
N ALA A 163 -6.01 -8.91 13.65
CA ALA A 163 -5.00 -9.96 13.58
C ALA A 163 -3.53 -9.45 13.65
N GLY A 164 -3.27 -8.14 13.81
CA GLY A 164 -1.97 -7.56 13.51
C GLY A 164 -1.75 -7.41 12.00
N LYS A 165 -0.89 -6.48 11.56
CA LYS A 165 -0.41 -6.42 10.18
C LYS A 165 1.10 -6.57 10.19
N THR A 166 1.61 -7.48 9.38
CA THR A 166 3.04 -7.58 9.11
C THR A 166 3.40 -6.72 7.91
N ILE A 167 4.12 -5.64 8.17
CA ILE A 167 4.56 -4.70 7.14
C ILE A 167 6.07 -4.82 6.98
N TYR A 168 6.51 -4.93 5.73
CA TYR A 168 7.91 -4.85 5.33
C TYR A 168 8.16 -3.63 4.44
N GLN A 169 9.38 -3.11 4.50
CA GLN A 169 9.90 -2.10 3.58
C GLN A 169 10.97 -2.74 2.71
N LEU A 170 10.89 -2.57 1.40
CA LEU A 170 11.95 -2.90 0.45
C LEU A 170 13.13 -1.92 0.61
N VAL A 171 14.36 -2.43 0.54
CA VAL A 171 15.60 -1.67 0.72
C VAL A 171 16.67 -2.15 -0.28
N PRO A 172 17.22 -1.25 -1.12
CA PRO A 172 16.69 0.08 -1.41
C PRO A 172 15.33 -0.03 -2.09
N ALA A 173 14.46 0.95 -1.83
CA ALA A 173 13.25 1.18 -2.62
C ALA A 173 13.51 2.28 -3.65
#